data_AF-A0AAW9IFC2-F1
#
_entry.id   AF-A0AAW9IFC2-F1
#
_cell.length_a   1.000
_cell.length_b   1.000
_cell.length_c   1.000
_cell.angle_alpha   90.00
_cell.angle_beta   90.00
_cell.angle_gamma   90.00
#
_symmetry.space_group_name_H-M   'P 1'
#
loop_
_entity.id
_entity.type
_entity.pdbx_description
1 polymer ?
#
loop_
_entity_poly.entity_id
_entity_poly.type
_entity_poly.pdbx_seq_one_letter_code
_entity_poly.pdbx_strand_id
1 'polypeptide(L)' 'MIGLIISGHGNFASGLRTSLKLIAGEPCNVEYVDFEETDSTEDLKKKYYASLENLDNCDSILALSDLAGGSPFKTLVEV' A
#
# COMPACT_ATOMS: atom_id res chain seq x y z
N MET A 1 8.64 -14.17 6.44
CA MET A 1 7.47 -14.05 5.53
C MET A 1 7.54 -12.68 4.84
N ILE A 2 7.01 -12.56 3.62
CA ILE A 2 7.01 -11.29 2.86
C ILE A 2 5.72 -10.53 3.18
N GLY A 3 5.83 -9.28 3.60
CA GLY A 3 4.70 -8.35 3.73
C GLY A 3 4.42 -7.64 2.41
N LEU A 4 3.17 -7.30 2.14
CA LEU A 4 2.75 -6.64 0.91
C LEU A 4 2.16 -5.26 1.21
N ILE A 5 2.61 -4.23 0.50
CA ILE A 5 1.94 -2.93 0.46
C ILE A 5 1.39 -2.74 -0.96
N ILE A 6 0.08 -2.55 -1.10
CA ILE A 6 -0.55 -2.17 -2.37
C ILE A 6 -0.97 -0.70 -2.26
N SER A 7 -0.58 0.11 -3.24
CA SER A 7 -0.91 1.54 -3.24
C SER A 7 -1.21 2.09 -4.62
N GLY A 8 -2.03 3.13 -4.69
CA GLY A 8 -2.37 3.82 -5.93
C GLY A 8 -3.27 5.02 -5.70
N HIS A 9 -3.54 5.77 -6.76
CA HIS A 9 -4.38 6.96 -6.73
C HIS A 9 -5.87 6.61 -6.49
N GLY A 10 -6.57 7.53 -5.82
CA GLY A 10 -7.96 7.31 -5.39
C GLY A 10 -8.08 6.05 -4.54
N ASN A 11 -9.18 5.31 -4.74
CA ASN A 11 -9.44 4.06 -4.03
C ASN A 11 -8.91 2.82 -4.76
N PHE A 12 -7.76 2.93 -5.42
CA PHE A 12 -7.17 1.83 -6.18
C PHE A 12 -6.82 0.63 -5.28
N ALA A 13 -6.15 0.86 -4.15
CA ALA A 13 -5.67 -0.22 -3.29
C ALA A 13 -6.84 -0.88 -2.55
N SER A 14 -7.73 -0.08 -1.96
CA SER A 14 -8.93 -0.62 -1.31
C SER A 14 -9.88 -1.29 -2.30
N GLY A 15 -9.99 -0.79 -3.54
CA GLY A 15 -10.69 -1.45 -4.63
C GLY A 15 -10.12 -2.85 -4.94
N LEU A 16 -8.79 -2.98 -5.07
CA LEU A 16 -8.13 -4.27 -5.26
C LEU A 16 -8.33 -5.23 -4.08
N ARG A 17 -8.35 -4.72 -2.83
CA ARG A 17 -8.65 -5.53 -1.64
C ARG A 17 -9.98 -6.27 -1.79
N THR A 18 -11.00 -5.63 -2.35
CA THR A 18 -12.33 -6.27 -2.51
C THR A 18 -12.25 -7.49 -3.42
N SER A 19 -11.49 -7.40 -4.52
CA SER A 19 -11.31 -8.49 -5.46
C SER A 19 -10.43 -9.60 -4.87
N LEU A 20 -9.34 -9.24 -4.19
CA LEU A 20 -8.48 -10.22 -3.52
C LEU A 20 -9.25 -10.99 -2.44
N LYS A 21 -10.13 -10.30 -1.70
CA LYS A 21 -10.99 -10.92 -0.69
C LYS A 21 -11.91 -12.00 -1.25
N LEU A 22 -12.49 -11.76 -2.43
CA LEU A 22 -13.37 -12.72 -3.09
C LEU A 22 -12.60 -13.93 -3.66
N ILE A 23 -11.37 -13.73 -4.10
CA ILE A 23 -10.57 -14.78 -4.76
C ILE A 23 -9.81 -15.64 -3.74
N ALA A 24 -9.19 -15.00 -2.75
CA ALA A 24 -8.20 -15.62 -1.86
C ALA A 24 -8.59 -15.55 -0.37
N GLY A 25 -9.76 -14.99 -0.03
CA GLY A 25 -10.11 -14.70 1.36
C GLY A 25 -9.33 -13.49 1.89
N GLU A 26 -9.12 -13.42 3.20
CA GLU A 26 -8.45 -12.27 3.81
C GLU A 26 -6.99 -12.62 4.13
N PRO A 27 -6.03 -12.33 3.22
CA PRO A 27 -4.63 -12.67 3.46
C PRO A 27 -4.04 -11.84 4.59
N CYS A 28 -3.22 -12.47 5.43
CA CYS A 28 -2.44 -11.79 6.44
C CYS A 28 -1.27 -11.00 5.80
N ASN A 29 -0.82 -9.95 6.49
CA ASN A 29 0.37 -9.15 6.11
C ASN A 29 0.23 -8.42 4.76
N VAL A 30 -0.98 -7.94 4.46
CA VAL A 30 -1.25 -7.10 3.28
C VAL A 30 -1.85 -5.79 3.73
N GLU A 31 -1.16 -4.70 3.44
CA GLU A 31 -1.58 -3.34 3.68
C GLU A 31 -2.05 -2.69 2.37
N TYR A 32 -3.13 -1.93 2.45
CA TYR A 32 -3.73 -1.25 1.30
C TYR A 32 -3.77 0.25 1.59
N VAL A 33 -3.04 1.02 0.80
CA VAL A 33 -2.86 2.46 1.01
C VAL A 33 -3.37 3.22 -0.19
N ASP A 34 -4.51 3.88 -0.01
CA ASP A 34 -5.10 4.78 -0.98
C ASP A 34 -4.43 6.16 -0.93
N PHE A 35 -4.28 6.79 -2.10
CA PHE A 35 -3.83 8.18 -2.26
C PHE A 35 -4.98 9.01 -2.82
N GLU A 36 -5.77 9.59 -1.91
CA GLU A 36 -7.01 10.30 -2.21
C GLU A 36 -6.75 11.76 -2.61
N GLU A 37 -7.73 12.41 -3.25
CA GLU A 37 -7.57 13.79 -3.76
C GLU A 37 -7.19 14.80 -2.66
N THR A 38 -7.59 14.54 -1.43
CA THR A 38 -7.29 15.39 -0.26
C THR A 38 -5.90 15.14 0.35
N ASP A 39 -5.22 14.07 -0.04
CA ASP A 39 -3.92 13.73 0.54
C ASP A 39 -2.80 14.56 -0.08
N SER A 40 -1.86 14.99 0.76
CA SER A 40 -0.54 15.40 0.29
C SER A 40 0.41 14.20 0.20
N THR A 41 1.56 14.37 -0.46
CA THR A 41 2.62 13.36 -0.47
C THR A 41 3.19 13.09 0.93
N GLU A 42 3.16 14.08 1.83
CA GLU A 42 3.56 13.89 3.23
C GLU A 42 2.55 13.03 3.99
N ASP A 43 1.26 13.18 3.70
CA ASP A 43 0.24 12.32 4.30
C ASP A 43 0.36 10.89 3.79
N LEU A 44 0.63 10.73 2.49
CA LEU A 44 0.91 9.43 1.90
C LEU A 44 2.14 8.76 2.53
N LYS A 45 3.22 9.51 2.76
CA LYS A 45 4.42 9.02 3.43
C LYS A 45 4.13 8.53 4.85
N LYS A 46 3.33 9.27 5.62
CA LYS A 46 2.87 8.85 6.95
C LYS A 46 2.04 7.55 6.89
N LYS A 47 1.15 7.43 5.89
CA LYS A 47 0.36 6.20 5.68
C LYS A 47 1.29 5.00 5.43
N TYR A 48 2.35 5.16 4.62
CA TYR A 48 3.32 4.07 4.40
C TYR A 48 4.10 3.69 5.65
N TYR A 49 4.59 4.65 6.45
CA TYR A 49 5.25 4.30 7.71
C TYR A 49 4.33 3.54 8.67
N ALA A 50 3.06 3.95 8.80
CA ALA A 50 2.08 3.21 9.60
C ALA A 50 1.85 1.79 9.08
N SER A 51 1.78 1.60 7.76
CA SER A 51 1.68 0.27 7.15
C SER A 51 2.94 -0.58 7.35
N LEU A 52 4.13 0.02 7.33
CA LEU A 52 5.38 -0.68 7.64
C LEU A 52 5.43 -1.13 9.10
N GLU A 53 4.94 -0.31 10.04
CA GLU A 53 4.80 -0.69 11.46
C GLU A 53 3.85 -1.89 11.63
N ASN A 54 2.73 -1.92 10.89
CA ASN A 54 1.80 -3.07 10.90
C ASN A 54 2.41 -4.36 10.31
N LEU A 55 3.51 -4.24 9.56
CA LEU A 55 4.22 -5.34 8.92
C LEU A 55 5.58 -5.62 9.57
N ASP A 56 5.81 -5.12 10.80
CA ASP A 56 7.06 -5.26 11.57
C ASP A 56 7.55 -6.71 11.75
N ASN A 57 6.63 -7.67 11.74
CA ASN A 57 6.90 -9.11 11.85
C ASN A 57 7.30 -9.77 10.51
N CYS A 58 7.42 -9.01 9.41
CA CYS A 58 7.84 -9.50 8.10
C CYS A 58 9.34 -9.28 7.85
N ASP A 59 10.01 -10.26 7.22
CA ASP A 59 11.45 -10.19 6.95
C ASP A 59 11.78 -9.23 5.79
N SER A 60 10.80 -9.00 4.91
CA SER A 60 10.92 -8.16 3.73
C SER A 60 9.56 -7.67 3.28
N ILE A 61 9.54 -6.54 2.57
CA ILE A 61 8.33 -5.91 2.05
C ILE A 61 8.38 -5.88 0.53
N LEU A 62 7.29 -6.30 -0.11
CA LEU A 62 7.03 -6.06 -1.52
C LEU A 62 6.01 -4.92 -1.63
N ALA A 63 6.38 -3.85 -2.34
CA ALA A 63 5.49 -2.73 -2.59
C ALA A 63 5.00 -2.74 -4.04
N LEU A 64 3.68 -2.66 -4.24
CA LEU A 64 3.01 -2.64 -5.54
C LEU A 64 2.30 -1.30 -5.72
N SER A 65 2.70 -0.54 -6.73
CA SER A 65 2.07 0.73 -7.10
C SER A 65 1.25 0.62 -8.38
N ASP A 66 0.22 1.43 -8.52
CA ASP A 66 -0.58 1.57 -9.75
C ASP A 66 0.23 2.01 -10.98
N LEU A 67 1.04 3.07 -10.85
CA LEU A 67 1.74 3.72 -11.96
C LEU A 67 3.20 4.00 -11.60
N ALA A 68 4.12 3.50 -12.42
CA ALA A 68 5.54 3.84 -12.32
C ALA A 68 5.75 5.36 -12.47
N GLY A 69 6.45 5.96 -11.51
CA GLY A 69 6.74 7.39 -11.49
C GLY A 69 5.60 8.30 -10.97
N GLY A 70 4.44 7.73 -10.63
CA GLY A 70 3.37 8.43 -9.91
C GLY A 70 3.74 8.72 -8.45
N SER A 71 2.92 9.54 -7.76
CA SER A 71 3.18 9.89 -6.35
C SER A 71 3.24 8.66 -5.45
N PRO A 72 2.31 7.67 -5.54
CA PRO A 72 2.42 6.43 -4.77
C PRO A 72 3.75 5.70 -4.97
N PHE A 73 4.16 5.50 -6.22
CA PHE A 73 5.44 4.86 -6.53
C PHE A 73 6.64 5.63 -5.99
N LYS A 74 6.71 6.94 -6.26
CA LYS A 74 7.86 7.76 -5.85
C LYS A 74 7.99 7.80 -4.35
N THR A 75 6.88 8.03 -3.64
CA THR A 75 6.89 8.08 -2.19
C THR A 75 7.27 6.72 -1.61
N LEU A 76 6.77 5.59 -2.14
CA LEU A 76 7.20 4.24 -1.71
C LEU A 76 8.71 4.00 -1.82
N VAL A 77 9.37 4.57 -2.84
CA VAL A 77 10.83 4.43 -3.03
C VAL A 77 11.63 5.27 -2.02
N GLU A 78 11.02 6.29 -1.43
CA GLU A 78 11.64 7.15 -0.42
C GLU A 78 11.49 6.65 1.02
N VAL A 79 10.58 5.70 1.26
CA VAL A 79 10.29 5.13 2.59
C VAL A 79 11.10 3.86 2.81
#